data_AF-A0A1W1BXM5-F1
#
_entry.id   AF-A0A1W1BXM5-F1
#
_cell.length_a   1.000
_cell.length_b   1.000
_cell.length_c   1.000
_cell.angle_alpha   90.00
_cell.angle_beta   90.00
_cell.angle_gamma   90.00
#
_symmetry.space_group_name_H-M   'P 1'
#
loop_
_entity.id
_entity.type
_entity.pdbx_description
1 polymer ?
#
loop_
_entity_poly.entity_id
_entity_poly.type
_entity_poly.pdbx_seq_one_letter_code
_entity_poly.pdbx_strand_id
1 'polypeptide(L)'
;MKTKLLLSSLLAVLLLDGCQSGSTEKNSANPTPPPSASHKPGNDNPDKGSPDNGKPDNGNPDEGNRDNGNQTPPPVTLQASGWYMRTTVEATAPDGKVYVHKTAGVFGALKDSEAGKDKHDINAFGKAALYVVFPQTDWGENNGDYFSDYRTYNPNSTGRQVWTFQVKNNVVRDGQWNLIDLRDATFTLALKGPFKVYKKKDGLGYDEVKDPNSALKNMIHLVDVDNDREYGYGEFQNEHFSMENRAARTFRWVIGSVSSEDYKDLPAPANVQDIAPASVKEEVKPAGKFGLPPAP
;
A
#
# COMPACT_ATOMS: atom_id res chain seq x y z
N MET A 1 -37.87 -27.52 -41.50
CA MET A 1 -37.70 -26.99 -42.87
C MET A 1 -38.50 -25.70 -43.03
N LYS A 2 -37.87 -24.53 -42.83
CA LYS A 2 -38.36 -23.24 -43.34
C LYS A 2 -37.15 -22.42 -43.74
N THR A 3 -36.91 -22.40 -45.04
CA THR A 3 -35.95 -21.60 -45.77
C THR A 3 -36.44 -20.15 -45.80
N LYS A 4 -35.59 -19.18 -45.46
CA LYS A 4 -35.62 -17.85 -46.05
C LYS A 4 -34.20 -17.47 -46.46
N LEU A 5 -34.03 -17.48 -47.77
CA LEU A 5 -32.93 -16.97 -48.56
C LEU A 5 -33.12 -15.46 -48.73
N LEU A 6 -32.01 -14.71 -48.79
CA LEU A 6 -31.65 -13.65 -49.76
C LEU A 6 -30.50 -12.84 -49.13
N LEU A 7 -29.27 -12.96 -49.66
CA LEU A 7 -28.68 -12.11 -50.71
C LEU A 7 -28.49 -10.66 -50.20
N SER A 8 -27.38 -9.95 -50.41
CA SER A 8 -26.33 -10.08 -51.43
C SER A 8 -25.37 -8.90 -51.26
N SER A 9 -24.06 -9.20 -51.33
CA SER A 9 -23.02 -8.45 -52.07
C SER A 9 -22.59 -7.04 -51.56
N LEU A 10 -21.29 -6.81 -51.27
CA LEU A 10 -20.14 -6.66 -52.18
C LEU A 10 -19.88 -5.16 -52.48
N LEU A 11 -18.73 -4.63 -52.06
CA LEU A 11 -17.73 -3.80 -52.78
C LEU A 11 -16.84 -3.08 -51.73
N ALA A 12 -15.53 -3.35 -51.60
CA ALA A 12 -14.39 -2.86 -52.41
C ALA A 12 -14.31 -1.30 -52.46
N VAL A 13 -13.18 -0.59 -52.36
CA VAL A 13 -11.75 -0.89 -52.40
C VAL A 13 -11.00 0.38 -51.92
N LEU A 14 -9.75 0.18 -51.47
CA LEU A 14 -8.62 1.09 -51.23
C LEU A 14 -8.67 2.54 -51.74
N LEU A 15 -8.04 3.45 -50.98
CA LEU A 15 -7.07 4.41 -51.50
C LEU A 15 -5.92 4.62 -50.49
N LEU A 16 -4.70 4.42 -50.99
CA LEU A 16 -3.41 4.80 -50.42
C LEU A 16 -3.16 6.30 -50.60
N ASP A 17 -2.42 6.90 -49.68
CA ASP A 17 -1.32 7.87 -49.90
C ASP A 17 -0.78 8.21 -48.48
N GLY A 18 0.52 8.17 -48.14
CA GLY A 18 1.69 8.39 -48.98
C GLY A 18 2.30 9.76 -48.64
N CYS A 19 3.01 9.89 -47.51
CA CYS A 19 3.96 11.00 -47.31
C CYS A 19 5.18 10.54 -46.50
N GLN A 20 6.28 10.36 -47.22
CA GLN A 20 7.64 10.21 -46.70
C GLN A 20 8.34 11.58 -46.62
N SER A 21 9.29 11.64 -45.69
CA SER A 21 10.53 12.44 -45.69
C SER A 21 10.46 13.90 -45.26
N GLY A 22 11.37 14.22 -44.33
CA GLY A 22 11.60 15.55 -43.79
C GLY A 22 12.74 15.49 -42.77
N SER A 23 13.91 15.05 -43.21
CA SER A 23 15.18 15.18 -42.48
C SER A 23 15.55 16.65 -42.33
N THR A 24 15.83 17.10 -41.10
CA THR A 24 16.72 18.24 -40.87
C THR A 24 17.59 17.95 -39.66
N GLU A 25 18.86 17.71 -39.94
CA GLU A 25 19.97 17.93 -39.01
C GLU A 25 19.92 19.36 -38.47
N LYS A 26 20.00 19.53 -37.15
CA LYS A 26 20.77 20.61 -36.56
C LYS A 26 21.49 20.10 -35.31
N ASN A 27 22.80 19.98 -35.46
CA ASN A 27 23.78 20.02 -34.40
C ASN A 27 23.45 21.14 -33.40
N SER A 28 23.31 20.81 -32.12
CA SER A 28 23.57 21.78 -31.05
C SER A 28 24.46 21.11 -30.02
N ALA A 29 25.64 21.70 -29.87
CA ALA A 29 26.72 21.23 -29.05
C ALA A 29 26.34 21.12 -27.58
N ASN A 30 26.86 20.06 -26.99
CA ASN A 30 26.99 19.83 -25.56
C ASN A 30 27.86 20.97 -24.95
N PRO A 31 27.37 21.80 -24.01
CA PRO A 31 28.26 22.65 -23.24
C PRO A 31 28.96 21.80 -22.18
N THR A 32 30.24 21.56 -22.42
CA THR A 32 31.22 21.05 -21.45
C THR A 32 31.12 21.84 -20.14
N PRO A 33 30.99 21.18 -18.98
CA PRO A 33 31.11 21.88 -17.69
C PRO A 33 32.56 22.37 -17.49
N PRO A 34 32.78 23.56 -16.93
CA PRO A 34 34.10 24.10 -16.65
C PRO A 34 34.83 23.26 -15.58
N PRO A 35 36.17 23.17 -15.62
CA PRO A 35 36.96 22.44 -14.65
C PRO A 35 37.09 23.18 -13.31
N SER A 36 36.96 22.40 -12.23
CA SER A 36 37.54 22.53 -10.89
C SER A 36 37.87 23.91 -10.31
N ALA A 37 37.20 24.23 -9.20
CA ALA A 37 37.82 24.97 -8.10
C ALA A 37 38.09 24.02 -6.94
N SER A 38 39.36 23.68 -6.76
CA SER A 38 39.93 23.00 -5.61
C SER A 38 39.58 23.73 -4.32
N HIS A 39 38.75 23.12 -3.47
CA HIS A 39 38.65 23.53 -2.07
C HIS A 39 39.78 22.87 -1.27
N LYS A 40 40.57 23.74 -0.67
CA LYS A 40 41.69 23.47 0.23
C LYS A 40 41.17 22.75 1.49
N PRO A 41 41.89 21.74 2.03
CA PRO A 41 41.53 21.12 3.30
C PRO A 41 41.79 22.10 4.45
N GLY A 42 40.71 22.51 5.13
CA GLY A 42 40.77 23.18 6.42
C GLY A 42 41.12 22.17 7.50
N ASN A 43 42.18 22.46 8.21
CA ASN A 43 42.84 21.60 9.19
C ASN A 43 42.48 22.14 10.58
N ASP A 44 41.39 21.65 11.18
CA ASP A 44 41.02 22.02 12.55
C ASP A 44 40.65 20.76 13.36
N ASN A 45 41.58 20.36 14.23
CA ASN A 45 41.43 19.43 15.33
C ASN A 45 42.54 19.79 16.35
N PRO A 46 42.42 19.56 17.68
CA PRO A 46 41.26 19.34 18.55
C PRO A 46 41.17 20.40 19.68
N ASP A 47 39.97 20.75 20.14
CA ASP A 47 39.83 21.26 21.51
C ASP A 47 39.56 20.09 22.45
N LYS A 48 40.59 19.72 23.22
CA LYS A 48 40.52 18.74 24.31
C LYS A 48 39.97 19.44 25.55
N GLY A 49 38.65 19.39 25.71
CA GLY A 49 38.01 19.68 26.99
C GLY A 49 38.60 18.78 28.09
N SER A 50 39.09 19.41 29.16
CA SER A 50 39.63 18.75 30.34
C SER A 50 38.58 17.88 31.04
N PRO A 51 38.94 16.69 31.54
CA PRO A 51 38.13 16.01 32.53
C PRO A 51 38.22 16.77 33.86
N ASP A 52 37.10 17.37 34.28
CA ASP A 52 36.92 17.85 35.65
C ASP A 52 36.80 16.62 36.57
N ASN A 53 37.87 16.36 37.31
CA ASN A 53 37.88 15.42 38.42
C ASN A 53 37.21 16.09 39.62
N GLY A 54 35.88 16.16 39.56
CA GLY A 54 35.02 16.53 40.67
C GLY A 54 35.34 15.64 41.89
N LYS A 55 35.83 16.29 42.93
CA LYS A 55 36.12 15.74 44.25
C LYS A 55 34.88 15.01 44.82
N PRO A 56 35.01 13.79 45.36
CA PRO A 56 33.92 13.15 46.07
C PRO A 56 33.61 13.96 47.35
N ASP A 57 32.42 14.54 47.38
CA ASP A 57 31.83 15.11 48.59
C ASP A 57 31.33 13.95 49.47
N ASN A 58 32.05 13.70 50.56
CA ASN A 58 31.62 12.79 51.63
C ASN A 58 30.61 13.49 52.53
N GLY A 59 29.46 13.84 51.95
CA GLY A 59 28.29 14.34 52.64
C GLY A 59 27.73 13.29 53.61
N ASN A 60 27.64 13.69 54.86
CA ASN A 60 27.08 13.03 56.03
C ASN A 60 25.73 12.32 55.75
N PRO A 61 25.47 11.10 56.27
CA PRO A 61 24.15 10.48 56.18
C PRO A 61 23.13 11.29 56.97
N ASP A 62 22.25 11.98 56.25
CA ASP A 62 21.08 12.62 56.82
C ASP A 62 20.07 11.52 57.20
N GLU A 63 20.00 11.20 58.49
CA GLU A 63 18.96 10.37 59.08
C GLU A 63 17.66 11.18 59.14
N GLY A 64 17.01 11.35 57.98
CA GLY A 64 15.84 12.19 57.87
C GLY A 64 14.81 11.66 56.89
N ASN A 65 13.70 11.18 57.45
CA ASN A 65 12.40 11.02 56.80
C ASN A 65 12.20 9.73 55.97
N ARG A 66 11.55 8.73 56.60
CA ARG A 66 10.85 7.66 55.87
C ARG A 66 9.66 8.30 55.14
N ASP A 67 9.93 8.80 53.95
CA ASP A 67 8.90 9.13 52.98
C ASP A 67 8.11 7.84 52.74
N ASN A 68 6.85 7.83 53.20
CA ASN A 68 5.89 6.77 52.93
C ASN A 68 5.56 6.91 51.45
N GLY A 69 6.48 6.42 50.61
CA GLY A 69 6.46 6.54 49.17
C GLY A 69 5.10 6.13 48.68
N ASN A 70 4.32 7.15 48.33
CA ASN A 70 3.16 7.03 47.48
C ASN A 70 3.72 6.59 46.13
N GLN A 71 4.05 5.30 46.03
CA GLN A 71 4.47 4.67 44.80
C GLN A 71 3.30 4.83 43.86
N THR A 72 3.34 5.89 43.05
CA THR A 72 2.47 6.03 41.89
C THR A 72 2.59 4.70 41.16
N PRO A 73 1.52 3.90 41.09
CA PRO A 73 1.60 2.61 40.42
C PRO A 73 2.19 2.87 39.03
N PRO A 74 3.14 2.04 38.58
CA PRO A 74 3.77 2.24 37.29
C PRO A 74 2.66 2.44 36.25
N PRO A 75 2.80 3.43 35.35
CA PRO A 75 1.76 3.72 34.37
C PRO A 75 1.40 2.41 33.70
N VAL A 76 0.13 2.00 33.81
CA VAL A 76 -0.35 0.75 33.20
C VAL A 76 -0.02 0.86 31.72
N THR A 77 1.00 0.14 31.29
CA THR A 77 1.41 0.10 29.90
C THR A 77 0.31 -0.64 29.17
N LEU A 78 -0.63 0.13 28.60
CA LEU A 78 -1.70 -0.44 27.79
C LEU A 78 -1.05 -1.28 26.70
N GLN A 79 -1.31 -2.59 26.73
CA GLN A 79 -0.85 -3.49 25.70
C GLN A 79 -1.65 -3.19 24.43
N ALA A 80 -0.95 -2.98 23.31
CA ALA A 80 -1.60 -2.81 22.02
C ALA A 80 -2.47 -4.04 21.71
N SER A 81 -3.67 -3.77 21.18
CA SER A 81 -4.61 -4.78 20.69
C SER A 81 -4.32 -5.20 19.25
N GLY A 82 -3.23 -4.72 18.67
CA GLY A 82 -2.83 -5.01 17.30
C GLY A 82 -2.10 -3.86 16.65
N TRP A 83 -1.92 -3.97 15.34
CA TRP A 83 -1.39 -2.92 14.48
C TRP A 83 -1.97 -3.02 13.07
N TYR A 84 -1.90 -1.93 12.31
CA TYR A 84 -2.14 -1.95 10.87
C TYR A 84 -1.27 -0.94 10.14
N MET A 85 -1.17 -1.13 8.81
CA MET A 85 -0.61 -0.19 7.87
C MET A 85 -1.60 0.03 6.72
N ARG A 86 -1.41 1.10 5.94
CA ARG A 86 -2.28 1.42 4.81
C ARG A 86 -1.47 1.74 3.57
N THR A 87 -1.65 0.94 2.53
CA THR A 87 -1.12 1.23 1.20
C THR A 87 -2.00 2.26 0.51
N THR A 88 -1.38 3.33 0.02
CA THR A 88 -2.03 4.31 -0.85
C THR A 88 -1.35 4.29 -2.20
N VAL A 89 -2.13 4.49 -3.26
CA VAL A 89 -1.63 4.54 -4.63
C VAL A 89 -2.05 5.85 -5.28
N GLU A 90 -1.15 6.41 -6.06
CA GLU A 90 -1.35 7.61 -6.87
C GLU A 90 -0.90 7.34 -8.29
N ALA A 91 -1.76 7.56 -9.29
CA ALA A 91 -1.44 7.38 -10.70
C ALA A 91 -1.73 8.66 -11.49
N THR A 92 -0.88 8.96 -12.46
CA THR A 92 -1.06 10.09 -13.37
C THR A 92 -1.49 9.58 -14.74
N ALA A 93 -2.69 9.95 -15.18
CA ALA A 93 -3.20 9.59 -16.50
C ALA A 93 -2.46 10.37 -17.62
N PRO A 94 -2.56 9.93 -18.88
CA PRO A 94 -1.93 10.62 -20.02
C PRO A 94 -2.37 12.08 -20.20
N ASP A 95 -3.56 12.44 -19.74
CA ASP A 95 -4.08 13.81 -19.74
C ASP A 95 -3.51 14.70 -18.61
N GLY A 96 -2.59 14.15 -17.80
CA GLY A 96 -1.98 14.81 -16.65
C GLY A 96 -2.83 14.79 -15.37
N LYS A 97 -4.04 14.20 -15.40
CA LYS A 97 -4.89 14.12 -14.22
C LYS A 97 -4.39 13.05 -13.25
N VAL A 98 -4.34 13.43 -11.98
CA VAL A 98 -3.88 12.56 -10.89
C VAL A 98 -5.07 11.85 -10.22
N TYR A 99 -4.96 10.54 -10.07
CA TYR A 99 -5.94 9.67 -9.40
C TYR A 99 -5.31 9.11 -8.14
N VAL A 100 -5.98 9.26 -7.00
CA VAL A 100 -5.45 8.80 -5.72
C VAL A 100 -6.46 7.93 -4.99
N HIS A 101 -6.02 6.78 -4.50
CA HIS A 101 -6.81 5.93 -3.62
C HIS A 101 -6.20 5.93 -2.22
N LYS A 102 -6.89 6.57 -1.26
CA LYS A 102 -6.38 6.83 0.11
C LYS A 102 -7.11 6.06 1.22
N THR A 103 -8.22 5.42 0.89
CA THR A 103 -9.21 4.93 1.85
C THR A 103 -9.20 3.41 2.03
N ALA A 104 -8.48 2.66 1.18
CA ALA A 104 -8.37 1.21 1.27
C ALA A 104 -6.89 0.75 1.35
N GLY A 105 -6.64 -0.52 1.09
CA GLY A 105 -5.30 -1.11 1.13
C GLY A 105 -4.80 -1.29 2.57
N VAL A 106 -5.71 -1.58 3.49
CA VAL A 106 -5.39 -1.71 4.91
C VAL A 106 -5.03 -3.15 5.24
N PHE A 107 -3.85 -3.38 5.79
CA PHE A 107 -3.47 -4.71 6.27
C PHE A 107 -2.88 -4.62 7.66
N GLY A 108 -2.96 -5.70 8.40
CA GLY A 108 -2.38 -5.72 9.73
C GLY A 108 -2.71 -6.96 10.51
N ALA A 109 -2.54 -6.85 11.82
CA ALA A 109 -2.88 -7.91 12.73
C ALA A 109 -3.61 -7.36 13.96
N LEU A 110 -4.75 -7.96 14.30
CA LEU A 110 -5.54 -7.59 15.48
C LEU A 110 -5.65 -8.79 16.43
N LYS A 111 -5.74 -8.49 17.73
CA LYS A 111 -5.81 -9.51 18.81
C LYS A 111 -7.03 -10.40 18.68
N ASP A 112 -8.11 -9.88 18.10
CA ASP A 112 -9.38 -10.58 17.90
C ASP A 112 -9.67 -10.84 16.41
N SER A 113 -8.64 -10.80 15.55
CA SER A 113 -8.71 -11.30 14.19
C SER A 113 -8.43 -12.79 14.13
N GLU A 114 -9.11 -13.45 13.19
CA GLU A 114 -9.01 -14.89 12.96
C GLU A 114 -8.15 -15.22 11.72
N ALA A 115 -7.86 -16.50 11.50
CA ALA A 115 -7.21 -16.95 10.27
C ALA A 115 -8.26 -17.15 9.16
N GLY A 116 -7.93 -16.75 7.94
CA GLY A 116 -8.88 -16.76 6.82
C GLY A 116 -9.68 -15.46 6.77
N LYS A 117 -10.94 -15.52 6.34
CA LYS A 117 -11.82 -14.35 6.33
C LYS A 117 -12.08 -13.89 7.77
N ASP A 118 -11.68 -12.66 8.06
CA ASP A 118 -11.88 -12.02 9.34
C ASP A 118 -13.06 -11.06 9.33
N LYS A 119 -13.66 -10.81 10.50
CA LYS A 119 -14.76 -9.86 10.66
C LYS A 119 -14.34 -8.40 10.40
N HIS A 120 -13.04 -8.11 10.44
CA HIS A 120 -12.48 -6.78 10.16
C HIS A 120 -12.11 -6.60 8.68
N ASP A 121 -12.27 -7.63 7.85
CA ASP A 121 -12.05 -7.55 6.42
C ASP A 121 -13.24 -6.87 5.73
N ILE A 122 -12.94 -5.84 4.95
CA ILE A 122 -13.92 -5.02 4.26
C ILE A 122 -13.94 -5.45 2.81
N ASN A 123 -15.06 -5.98 2.32
CA ASN A 123 -15.23 -6.27 0.89
C ASN A 123 -14.90 -5.03 0.05
N ALA A 124 -14.22 -5.19 -1.07
CA ALA A 124 -14.08 -4.12 -2.04
C ALA A 124 -15.44 -3.85 -2.67
N PHE A 125 -15.87 -2.59 -2.69
CA PHE A 125 -17.12 -2.16 -3.28
C PHE A 125 -16.95 -0.84 -4.04
N GLY A 126 -17.89 -0.56 -4.93
CA GLY A 126 -17.94 0.71 -5.67
C GLY A 126 -17.06 0.77 -6.90
N LYS A 127 -17.09 1.92 -7.58
CA LYS A 127 -16.43 2.20 -8.86
C LYS A 127 -15.38 3.31 -8.69
N ALA A 128 -14.14 3.04 -9.06
CA ALA A 128 -13.00 3.95 -9.03
C ALA A 128 -12.08 3.59 -10.20
N ALA A 129 -11.32 4.56 -10.70
CA ALA A 129 -10.36 4.32 -11.77
C ALA A 129 -9.13 3.53 -11.27
N LEU A 130 -8.86 3.59 -9.95
CA LEU A 130 -7.67 3.04 -9.34
C LEU A 130 -8.00 2.51 -7.95
N TYR A 131 -7.56 1.28 -7.63
CA TYR A 131 -7.76 0.67 -6.32
C TYR A 131 -6.52 -0.06 -5.82
N VAL A 132 -6.47 -0.24 -4.51
CA VAL A 132 -5.63 -1.24 -3.85
C VAL A 132 -6.58 -2.24 -3.20
N VAL A 133 -6.45 -3.51 -3.55
CA VAL A 133 -7.29 -4.60 -3.02
C VAL A 133 -6.45 -5.80 -2.65
N PHE A 134 -6.93 -6.60 -1.69
CA PHE A 134 -6.39 -7.91 -1.32
C PHE A 134 -7.27 -8.98 -1.98
N PRO A 135 -6.81 -9.62 -3.06
CA PRO A 135 -7.55 -10.71 -3.68
C PRO A 135 -7.51 -11.96 -2.80
N GLN A 136 -8.67 -12.54 -2.52
CA GLN A 136 -8.82 -13.72 -1.68
C GLN A 136 -9.46 -14.83 -2.50
N THR A 137 -8.65 -15.81 -2.91
CA THR A 137 -9.08 -16.96 -3.74
C THR A 137 -9.41 -18.20 -2.92
N ASP A 138 -9.03 -18.20 -1.63
CA ASP A 138 -9.04 -19.40 -0.79
C ASP A 138 -10.07 -19.32 0.35
N TRP A 139 -10.96 -18.32 0.31
CA TRP A 139 -12.01 -18.06 1.30
C TRP A 139 -13.37 -18.69 0.94
N GLY A 140 -13.38 -19.63 0.00
CA GLY A 140 -14.56 -20.38 -0.42
C GLY A 140 -15.66 -19.47 -0.99
N GLU A 141 -16.85 -19.50 -0.40
CA GLU A 141 -17.99 -18.65 -0.81
C GLU A 141 -17.71 -17.14 -0.60
N ASN A 142 -16.68 -16.81 0.17
CA ASN A 142 -16.28 -15.43 0.44
C ASN A 142 -15.10 -14.98 -0.43
N ASN A 143 -14.81 -15.70 -1.52
CA ASN A 143 -13.79 -15.28 -2.47
C ASN A 143 -14.12 -13.92 -3.08
N GLY A 144 -13.10 -13.11 -3.33
CA GLY A 144 -13.26 -11.80 -3.94
C GLY A 144 -12.15 -10.83 -3.60
N ASP A 145 -12.38 -9.55 -3.94
CA ASP A 145 -11.49 -8.46 -3.59
C ASP A 145 -11.90 -7.81 -2.28
N TYR A 146 -10.92 -7.49 -1.44
CA TYR A 146 -11.13 -6.84 -0.15
C TYR A 146 -10.30 -5.55 -0.06
N PHE A 147 -10.84 -4.52 0.57
CA PHE A 147 -10.12 -3.30 0.93
C PHE A 147 -9.24 -3.46 2.18
N SER A 148 -9.43 -4.53 2.95
CA SER A 148 -8.57 -4.91 4.07
C SER A 148 -8.29 -6.41 4.18
N ASP A 149 -7.14 -6.76 4.76
CA ASP A 149 -6.73 -8.12 5.15
C ASP A 149 -6.08 -8.08 6.54
N TYR A 150 -6.82 -8.53 7.56
CA TYR A 150 -6.37 -8.63 8.93
C TYR A 150 -6.09 -10.07 9.36
N ARG A 151 -5.02 -10.24 10.15
CA ARG A 151 -4.60 -11.55 10.67
C ARG A 151 -4.51 -11.56 12.19
N THR A 152 -4.42 -12.74 12.78
CA THR A 152 -4.25 -12.87 14.22
C THR A 152 -2.94 -12.21 14.70
N TYR A 153 -3.07 -11.27 15.62
CA TYR A 153 -1.93 -10.61 16.26
C TYR A 153 -1.32 -11.50 17.34
N ASN A 154 -0.05 -11.86 17.16
CA ASN A 154 0.77 -12.43 18.21
C ASN A 154 1.93 -11.47 18.52
N PRO A 155 1.91 -10.76 19.66
CA PRO A 155 2.96 -9.79 20.01
C PRO A 155 4.34 -10.41 20.18
N ASN A 156 4.41 -11.72 20.41
CA ASN A 156 5.65 -12.46 20.60
C ASN A 156 6.11 -13.16 19.31
N SER A 157 5.30 -13.13 18.25
CA SER A 157 5.68 -13.74 16.97
C SER A 157 6.50 -12.74 16.16
N THR A 158 7.74 -13.11 15.88
CA THR A 158 8.53 -12.55 14.78
C THR A 158 8.35 -13.35 13.50
N GLY A 159 7.35 -14.24 13.46
CA GLY A 159 7.08 -15.10 12.33
C GLY A 159 6.87 -14.30 11.06
N ARG A 160 7.37 -14.84 9.96
CA ARG A 160 7.23 -14.28 8.62
C ARG A 160 5.74 -14.16 8.26
N GLN A 161 5.33 -13.02 7.72
CA GLN A 161 3.95 -12.77 7.28
C GLN A 161 3.94 -12.13 5.89
N VAL A 162 2.98 -12.50 5.05
CA VAL A 162 2.90 -12.08 3.65
C VAL A 162 1.49 -11.68 3.28
N TRP A 163 1.27 -10.45 2.81
CA TRP A 163 -0.01 -9.99 2.27
C TRP A 163 0.10 -9.73 0.78
N THR A 164 -0.64 -10.48 -0.02
CA THR A 164 -0.76 -10.23 -1.46
C THR A 164 -1.81 -9.16 -1.69
N PHE A 165 -1.47 -8.13 -2.46
CA PHE A 165 -2.42 -7.13 -2.90
C PHE A 165 -2.24 -6.84 -4.39
N GLN A 166 -3.25 -6.21 -4.98
CA GLN A 166 -3.24 -5.77 -6.35
C GLN A 166 -3.56 -4.28 -6.45
N VAL A 167 -2.82 -3.59 -7.32
CA VAL A 167 -3.21 -2.28 -7.83
C VAL A 167 -4.05 -2.52 -9.08
N LYS A 168 -5.33 -2.19 -9.03
CA LYS A 168 -6.27 -2.44 -10.13
C LYS A 168 -6.71 -1.14 -10.80
N ASN A 169 -6.77 -1.19 -12.12
CA ASN A 169 -7.38 -0.19 -12.99
C ASN A 169 -8.61 -0.82 -13.65
N ASN A 170 -9.79 -0.33 -13.26
CA ASN A 170 -11.05 -0.79 -13.86
C ASN A 170 -11.32 0.01 -15.15
N VAL A 171 -10.96 -0.56 -16.30
CA VAL A 171 -11.32 0.02 -17.60
C VAL A 171 -12.60 -0.64 -18.11
N VAL A 172 -13.67 0.14 -18.27
CA VAL A 172 -14.88 -0.33 -18.96
C VAL A 172 -14.79 0.06 -20.43
N ARG A 173 -14.71 -0.94 -21.33
CA ARG A 173 -14.93 -0.75 -22.78
C ARG A 173 -16.35 -1.15 -23.17
N ASP A 174 -16.90 -0.41 -24.12
CA ASP A 174 -18.20 -0.62 -24.77
C ASP A 174 -19.46 -0.40 -23.90
N GLY A 175 -19.32 0.45 -22.89
CA GLY A 175 -20.30 1.52 -22.61
C GLY A 175 -21.39 1.26 -21.55
N GLN A 176 -21.33 1.79 -20.34
CA GLN A 176 -20.51 2.90 -19.86
C GLN A 176 -20.45 2.89 -18.33
N TRP A 177 -19.22 2.86 -17.80
CA TRP A 177 -18.76 3.84 -16.82
C TRP A 177 -17.38 4.28 -17.27
N ASN A 178 -17.24 5.54 -17.71
CA ASN A 178 -15.99 6.14 -18.20
C ASN A 178 -14.98 6.27 -17.05
N LEU A 179 -14.36 5.16 -16.70
CA LEU A 179 -13.18 5.15 -15.85
C LEU A 179 -11.97 5.26 -16.77
N ILE A 180 -11.10 6.20 -16.43
CA ILE A 180 -9.93 6.58 -17.22
C ILE A 180 -9.05 5.35 -17.45
N ASP A 181 -8.59 5.16 -18.69
CA ASP A 181 -7.66 4.08 -18.98
C ASP A 181 -6.27 4.42 -18.41
N LEU A 182 -5.96 3.87 -17.24
CA LEU A 182 -4.67 3.97 -16.57
C LEU A 182 -3.70 2.84 -16.95
N ARG A 183 -3.95 2.06 -18.01
CA ARG A 183 -3.09 0.92 -18.38
C ARG A 183 -1.67 1.32 -18.78
N ASP A 184 -1.50 2.52 -19.33
CA ASP A 184 -0.20 3.09 -19.67
C ASP A 184 0.28 4.10 -18.61
N ALA A 185 -0.42 4.23 -17.49
CA ALA A 185 -0.07 5.18 -16.45
C ALA A 185 1.13 4.71 -15.63
N THR A 186 1.93 5.68 -15.19
CA THR A 186 2.85 5.50 -14.07
C THR A 186 2.12 5.77 -12.76
N PHE A 187 2.54 5.09 -11.70
CA PHE A 187 1.98 5.26 -10.38
C PHE A 187 3.05 5.16 -9.29
N THR A 188 2.76 5.73 -8.13
CA THR A 188 3.57 5.61 -6.92
C THR A 188 2.79 4.87 -5.85
N LEU A 189 3.52 4.14 -5.01
CA LEU A 189 2.98 3.51 -3.82
C LEU A 189 3.54 4.20 -2.58
N ALA A 190 2.69 4.43 -1.60
CA ALA A 190 3.11 4.88 -0.28
C ALA A 190 2.49 3.99 0.79
N LEU A 191 3.25 3.73 1.85
CA LEU A 191 2.78 2.95 2.99
C LEU A 191 2.69 3.85 4.23
N LYS A 192 1.46 4.04 4.72
CA LYS A 192 1.18 4.80 5.93
C LYS A 192 1.17 3.90 7.14
N GLY A 193 1.79 4.37 8.22
CA GLY A 193 1.86 3.67 9.50
C GLY A 193 3.30 3.30 9.90
N PRO A 194 3.47 2.28 10.76
CA PRO A 194 2.40 1.50 11.38
C PRO A 194 1.61 2.31 12.41
N PHE A 195 0.37 1.89 12.61
CA PHE A 195 -0.51 2.37 13.66
C PHE A 195 -0.68 1.24 14.67
N LYS A 196 -0.40 1.51 15.94
CA LYS A 196 -0.83 0.66 17.04
C LYS A 196 -2.29 0.93 17.32
N VAL A 197 -3.05 -0.11 17.63
CA VAL A 197 -4.47 0.03 17.98
C VAL A 197 -4.74 -0.46 19.39
N TYR A 198 -5.65 0.21 20.08
CA TYR A 198 -6.04 -0.10 21.46
C TYR A 198 -7.55 -0.24 21.51
N LYS A 199 -8.04 -1.39 21.97
CA LYS A 199 -9.49 -1.62 22.07
C LYS A 199 -10.11 -0.61 23.04
N LYS A 200 -11.17 0.06 22.60
CA LYS A 200 -11.91 1.02 23.42
C LYS A 200 -12.60 0.32 24.60
N LYS A 201 -12.76 1.04 25.72
CA LYS A 201 -13.35 0.51 26.96
C LYS A 201 -14.81 0.10 26.80
N ASP A 202 -15.55 0.74 25.91
CA ASP A 202 -16.94 0.40 25.56
C ASP A 202 -17.05 -0.86 24.68
N GLY A 203 -15.90 -1.42 24.26
CA GLY A 203 -15.81 -2.60 23.40
C GLY A 203 -16.07 -2.32 21.93
N LEU A 204 -16.41 -1.08 21.54
CA LEU A 204 -16.76 -0.71 20.17
C LEU A 204 -15.60 0.03 19.49
N GLY A 205 -14.72 -0.77 18.90
CA GLY A 205 -13.64 -0.31 18.05
C GLY A 205 -12.34 0.01 18.77
N TYR A 206 -11.50 0.82 18.11
CA TYR A 206 -10.11 1.04 18.52
C TYR A 206 -9.75 2.52 18.53
N ASP A 207 -8.86 2.88 19.44
CA ASP A 207 -8.05 4.08 19.35
C ASP A 207 -6.78 3.78 18.56
N GLU A 208 -6.42 4.65 17.62
CA GLU A 208 -5.22 4.52 16.80
C GLU A 208 -4.12 5.45 17.32
N VAL A 209 -2.89 4.93 17.39
CA VAL A 209 -1.70 5.69 17.75
C VAL A 209 -0.63 5.41 16.70
N LYS A 210 -0.17 6.46 16.02
CA LYS A 210 0.93 6.35 15.06
C LYS A 210 2.20 5.91 15.78
N ASP A 211 2.87 4.89 15.26
CA ASP A 211 4.11 4.35 15.81
C ASP A 211 5.28 4.59 14.83
N PRO A 212 5.82 5.82 14.76
CA PRO A 212 6.81 6.18 13.76
C PRO A 212 8.13 5.41 13.91
N ASN A 213 8.44 4.97 15.13
CA ASN A 213 9.70 4.32 15.53
C ASN A 213 9.56 2.78 15.58
N SER A 214 8.49 2.24 15.00
CA SER A 214 8.28 0.80 14.99
C SER A 214 9.37 0.07 14.20
N ALA A 215 9.95 -0.97 14.79
CA ALA A 215 10.85 -1.89 14.11
C ALA A 215 10.21 -2.54 12.87
N LEU A 216 8.88 -2.57 12.79
CA LEU A 216 8.13 -3.11 11.66
C LEU A 216 8.54 -2.49 10.32
N LYS A 217 8.84 -1.18 10.30
CA LYS A 217 9.28 -0.50 9.07
C LYS A 217 10.59 -1.05 8.52
N ASN A 218 11.48 -1.53 9.39
CA ASN A 218 12.77 -2.07 8.97
C ASN A 218 12.67 -3.55 8.57
N MET A 219 11.55 -4.22 8.88
CA MET A 219 11.33 -5.63 8.60
C MET A 219 10.39 -5.86 7.43
N ILE A 220 9.76 -4.81 6.90
CA ILE A 220 8.78 -4.92 5.83
C ILE A 220 9.42 -4.62 4.47
N HIS A 221 9.16 -5.52 3.54
CA HIS A 221 9.61 -5.48 2.16
C HIS A 221 8.39 -5.40 1.24
N LEU A 222 8.51 -4.68 0.14
CA LEU A 222 7.58 -4.74 -0.98
C LEU A 222 8.17 -5.67 -2.04
N VAL A 223 7.42 -6.67 -2.46
CA VAL A 223 7.76 -7.50 -3.62
C VAL A 223 6.83 -7.14 -4.76
N ASP A 224 7.39 -6.72 -5.88
CA ASP A 224 6.73 -6.53 -7.16
C ASP A 224 6.76 -7.85 -7.92
N VAL A 225 5.65 -8.58 -7.83
CA VAL A 225 5.55 -9.96 -8.32
C VAL A 225 5.67 -9.98 -9.85
N ASP A 226 5.07 -9.01 -10.52
CA ASP A 226 5.06 -8.98 -12.00
C ASP A 226 6.45 -8.72 -12.61
N ASN A 227 7.36 -8.10 -11.84
CA ASN A 227 8.69 -7.68 -12.31
C ASN A 227 9.85 -8.39 -11.58
N ASP A 228 9.55 -9.39 -10.74
CA ASP A 228 10.56 -10.16 -9.99
C ASP A 228 11.52 -9.27 -9.17
N ARG A 229 10.99 -8.23 -8.52
CA ARG A 229 11.80 -7.22 -7.81
C ARG A 229 11.36 -7.00 -6.37
N GLU A 230 12.33 -6.91 -5.48
CA GLU A 230 12.14 -6.58 -4.07
C GLU A 230 12.61 -5.15 -3.78
N TYR A 231 11.91 -4.50 -2.86
CA TYR A 231 12.23 -3.17 -2.37
C TYR A 231 12.18 -3.14 -0.84
N GLY A 232 13.20 -2.56 -0.23
CA GLY A 232 13.14 -2.21 1.20
C GLY A 232 12.16 -1.05 1.46
N TYR A 233 11.75 -0.87 2.71
CA TYR A 233 10.76 0.16 3.07
C TYR A 233 11.10 1.59 2.61
N GLY A 234 12.37 1.99 2.67
CA GLY A 234 12.81 3.31 2.23
C GLY A 234 12.95 3.45 0.70
N GLU A 235 13.15 2.34 0.00
CA GLU A 235 13.38 2.32 -1.45
C GLU A 235 12.08 2.53 -2.22
N PHE A 236 11.03 1.74 -1.93
CA PHE A 236 9.79 1.80 -2.73
C PHE A 236 9.04 3.13 -2.60
N GLN A 237 9.24 3.89 -1.52
CA GLN A 237 8.52 5.15 -1.27
C GLN A 237 8.85 6.23 -2.31
N ASN A 238 9.96 6.07 -3.03
CA ASN A 238 10.38 6.97 -4.11
C ASN A 238 10.29 6.30 -5.49
N GLU A 239 9.78 5.06 -5.56
CA GLU A 239 9.72 4.32 -6.82
C GLU A 239 8.49 4.72 -7.63
N HIS A 240 8.69 4.76 -8.94
CA HIS A 240 7.64 4.92 -9.93
C HIS A 240 7.41 3.58 -10.63
N PHE A 241 6.23 3.02 -10.44
CA PHE A 241 5.78 1.81 -11.09
C PHE A 241 5.04 2.15 -12.38
N SER A 242 4.94 1.19 -13.29
CA SER A 242 4.15 1.30 -14.53
C SER A 242 3.06 0.25 -14.52
N MET A 243 1.88 0.55 -15.06
CA MET A 243 0.85 -0.47 -15.25
C MET A 243 1.18 -1.43 -16.40
N GLU A 244 2.15 -1.11 -17.27
CA GLU A 244 2.62 -1.99 -18.36
C GLU A 244 1.51 -2.55 -19.26
N ASN A 245 0.53 -1.71 -19.59
CA ASN A 245 -0.67 -2.06 -20.33
C ASN A 245 -1.57 -3.12 -19.64
N ARG A 246 -1.41 -3.35 -18.33
CA ARG A 246 -2.18 -4.31 -17.54
C ARG A 246 -3.33 -3.65 -16.80
N ALA A 247 -4.43 -4.38 -16.65
CA ALA A 247 -5.55 -3.95 -15.81
C ALA A 247 -5.25 -4.10 -14.31
N ALA A 248 -4.28 -4.93 -13.94
CA ALA A 248 -3.86 -5.13 -12.56
C ALA A 248 -2.35 -5.39 -12.47
N ARG A 249 -1.75 -4.92 -11.39
CA ARG A 249 -0.37 -5.22 -10.97
C ARG A 249 -0.41 -5.90 -9.59
N THR A 250 0.39 -6.93 -9.40
CA THR A 250 0.42 -7.75 -8.18
C THR A 250 1.66 -7.46 -7.35
N PHE A 251 1.44 -7.28 -6.06
CA PHE A 251 2.47 -6.97 -5.08
C PHE A 251 2.29 -7.81 -3.83
N ARG A 252 3.36 -7.92 -3.03
CA ARG A 252 3.30 -8.52 -1.70
C ARG A 252 3.99 -7.64 -0.67
N TRP A 253 3.33 -7.42 0.46
CA TRP A 253 4.00 -6.97 1.68
C TRP A 253 4.54 -8.19 2.42
N VAL A 254 5.85 -8.25 2.62
CA VAL A 254 6.51 -9.33 3.34
C VAL A 254 7.15 -8.77 4.61
N ILE A 255 6.75 -9.28 5.77
CA ILE A 255 7.45 -9.05 7.03
C ILE A 255 8.41 -10.22 7.25
N GLY A 256 9.69 -9.92 7.42
CA GLY A 256 10.76 -10.90 7.55
C GLY A 256 11.44 -11.20 6.22
N SER A 257 12.11 -12.35 6.11
CA SER A 257 12.87 -12.70 4.91
C SER A 257 11.97 -12.97 3.70
N VAL A 258 12.30 -12.33 2.58
CA VAL A 258 11.73 -12.62 1.26
C VAL A 258 12.32 -13.94 0.72
N SER A 259 11.50 -14.72 0.03
CA SER A 259 11.84 -16.03 -0.52
C SER A 259 11.36 -16.16 -1.96
N SER A 260 11.82 -17.18 -2.71
CA SER A 260 11.39 -17.41 -4.09
C SER A 260 9.88 -17.62 -4.26
N GLU A 261 9.18 -18.07 -3.20
CA GLU A 261 7.72 -18.20 -3.21
C GLU A 261 7.02 -16.84 -3.36
N ASP A 262 7.63 -15.76 -2.86
CA ASP A 262 7.08 -14.41 -2.89
C ASP A 262 7.10 -13.76 -4.27
N TYR A 263 7.69 -14.42 -5.25
CA TYR A 263 7.74 -13.96 -6.64
C TYR A 263 6.80 -14.77 -7.55
N LYS A 264 6.17 -15.83 -7.04
CA LYS A 264 5.25 -16.61 -7.86
C LYS A 264 3.97 -15.84 -8.16
N ASP A 265 3.47 -15.97 -9.38
CA ASP A 265 2.19 -15.40 -9.78
C ASP A 265 1.06 -15.81 -8.84
N LEU A 266 0.09 -14.92 -8.67
CA LEU A 266 -1.16 -15.26 -7.99
C LEU A 266 -1.93 -16.24 -8.88
N PRO A 267 -2.35 -17.42 -8.37
CA PRO A 267 -3.17 -18.33 -9.15
C PRO A 267 -4.45 -17.64 -9.60
N ALA A 268 -4.85 -17.86 -10.85
CA ALA A 268 -6.14 -17.40 -11.34
C ALA A 268 -7.26 -18.02 -10.47
N PRO A 269 -8.31 -17.26 -10.09
CA PRO A 269 -9.41 -17.80 -9.31
C PRO A 269 -10.02 -18.99 -10.06
N ALA A 270 -10.04 -20.18 -9.43
CA ALA A 270 -10.53 -21.41 -10.06
C ALA A 270 -12.03 -21.34 -10.46
N ASN A 271 -12.79 -20.45 -9.83
CA ASN A 271 -14.19 -20.19 -10.11
C ASN A 271 -14.44 -18.68 -10.05
N VAL A 272 -14.16 -17.95 -11.13
CA VAL A 272 -14.89 -16.71 -11.38
C VAL A 272 -16.28 -17.16 -11.81
N GLN A 273 -17.16 -17.44 -10.85
CA GLN A 273 -18.59 -17.36 -11.17
C GLN A 273 -18.78 -15.93 -11.61
N ASP A 274 -19.02 -15.72 -12.91
CA ASP A 274 -19.47 -14.44 -13.41
C ASP A 274 -20.59 -14.00 -12.48
N ILE A 275 -20.31 -12.97 -11.66
CA ILE A 275 -21.30 -12.37 -10.81
C ILE A 275 -22.29 -11.77 -11.80
N ALA A 276 -23.32 -12.55 -12.14
CA ALA A 276 -24.44 -12.05 -12.92
C ALA A 276 -24.84 -10.75 -12.24
N PRO A 277 -24.91 -9.63 -12.97
CA PRO A 277 -25.09 -8.31 -12.39
C PRO A 277 -26.25 -8.39 -11.41
N ALA A 278 -25.94 -8.28 -10.12
CA ALA A 278 -26.93 -8.42 -9.08
C ALA A 278 -28.06 -7.46 -9.44
N SER A 279 -29.24 -8.01 -9.69
CA SER A 279 -30.44 -7.20 -9.86
C SER A 279 -30.59 -6.44 -8.56
N VAL A 280 -30.21 -5.15 -8.57
CA VAL A 280 -30.22 -4.29 -7.39
C VAL A 280 -31.67 -4.21 -6.92
N LYS A 281 -32.05 -5.09 -6.01
CA LYS A 281 -33.21 -4.90 -5.16
C LYS A 281 -32.76 -3.86 -4.15
N GLU A 282 -33.47 -2.74 -4.14
CA GLU A 282 -33.27 -1.60 -3.26
C GLU A 282 -33.24 -2.08 -1.81
N GLU A 283 -32.03 -2.24 -1.26
CA GLU A 283 -31.83 -2.74 0.10
C GLU A 283 -31.87 -1.57 1.07
N VAL A 284 -32.72 -1.71 2.08
CA VAL A 284 -32.98 -0.71 3.13
C VAL A 284 -31.67 -0.39 3.85
N LYS A 285 -31.29 0.90 3.85
CA LYS A 285 -30.11 1.44 4.56
C LYS A 285 -30.02 0.88 6.00
N PRO A 286 -28.99 0.09 6.34
CA PRO A 286 -28.67 -0.13 7.75
C PRO A 286 -28.15 1.18 8.35
N ALA A 287 -28.65 1.53 9.53
CA ALA A 287 -28.17 2.65 10.31
C ALA A 287 -26.66 2.48 10.55
N GLY A 288 -25.89 3.51 10.17
CA GLY A 288 -24.44 3.46 10.06
C GLY A 288 -23.75 3.01 11.35
N LYS A 289 -22.84 2.05 11.19
CA LYS A 289 -21.76 1.80 12.15
C LYS A 289 -20.48 1.47 11.40
N PHE A 290 -19.42 2.12 11.87
CA PHE A 290 -18.01 1.77 11.76
C PHE A 290 -17.22 2.31 10.55
N GLY A 291 -16.21 3.13 10.86
CA GLY A 291 -14.95 3.24 10.11
C GLY A 291 -14.95 3.92 8.74
N LEU A 292 -16.09 4.37 8.21
CA LEU A 292 -16.09 5.07 6.92
C LEU A 292 -15.38 6.44 7.03
N PRO A 293 -14.49 6.79 6.09
CA PRO A 293 -14.00 8.16 5.97
C PRO A 293 -15.20 9.11 5.76
N PRO A 294 -15.09 10.38 6.18
CA PRO A 294 -16.16 11.35 5.95
C PRO A 294 -16.51 11.41 4.46
N ALA A 295 -17.80 11.38 4.13
CA ALA A 295 -18.28 11.58 2.78
C ALA A 295 -17.85 12.99 2.28
N PRO A 296 -17.53 13.15 0.98
CA PRO A 296 -17.19 14.45 0.39
C PRO A 296 -18.35 15.45 0.46
#